data_AF-A0A957MX22-F1
#
_entry.id   AF-A0A957MX22-F1
#
_cell.length_a   1.000
_cell.length_b   1.000
_cell.length_c   1.000
_cell.angle_alpha   90.00
_cell.angle_beta   90.00
_cell.angle_gamma   90.00
#
_symmetry.space_group_name_H-M   'P 1'
#
loop_
_entity.id
_entity.type
_entity.pdbx_description
1 polymer ?
#
loop_
_entity_poly.entity_id
_entity_poly.type
_entity_poly.pdbx_seq_one_letter_code
_entity_poly.pdbx_strand_id
1 'polypeptide(L)'
;LGYDEVAHHSGPWTSDAFGDLKRLDGTLAQLRRVVKEKAPRPYDFILLSDHGQSFGPTFKQRYGVSIKEFIEQQLPEGTTVEQSIGGDTGAVGLQGVAGELANVQSSNASNALGHAVAKQGQKLAKKGANVEEAVGGGAPAQVVAYGSGNAAQVYFDLYARKIKLSELEAVYPGMVDALVQHEGIGMVLGYEDDMSVVVLGKEGRRNLMTGEVVGSDPVAPYARANGVGQASIDLRVWQLKRVMEFAHAGDLWLISTLYEDGTVAALEELIGSHGGVGGEQTDAFIFHPPDMEVPATRNSIDVFHILNNHRNAPVVPKKAPEKATVSDWAPSTLLAGIRNVGEWLRVALGCLVLDRASFQRVVDDPYMTGPALLIAVIMTLSTTVITGRRFDPVLIGSDLLFFFIGAAVVFAAGWLLTKRGTYTRTFRALSFAQFVYVLEMFVLLPRIGGAVQLFILALGFLMTWLGVATAHEVRGWRAALLPIIAFLVLIVASTAVGLLFAGAGYTVDAPLGDVGIAP
;
A
#
# COMPACT_ATOMS: atom_id res chain seq x y z
N LEU A 1 1.09 14.94 -2.44
CA LEU A 1 0.76 14.89 -1.01
C LEU A 1 0.91 13.43 -0.59
N GLY A 2 1.66 13.19 0.49
CA GLY A 2 1.86 11.86 1.06
C GLY A 2 0.98 11.65 2.29
N TYR A 3 1.02 10.44 2.86
CA TYR A 3 0.24 10.07 4.05
C TYR A 3 0.38 11.08 5.18
N ASP A 4 1.62 11.49 5.47
CA ASP A 4 1.94 12.35 6.59
C ASP A 4 1.22 13.71 6.55
N GLU A 5 1.39 14.47 5.47
CA GLU A 5 0.71 15.75 5.23
C GLU A 5 -0.84 15.63 5.32
N VAL A 6 -1.43 14.56 4.80
CA VAL A 6 -2.88 14.35 4.90
C VAL A 6 -3.29 14.01 6.32
N ALA A 7 -2.52 13.17 6.99
CA ALA A 7 -2.79 12.73 8.35
C ALA A 7 -2.62 13.85 9.39
N HIS A 8 -1.73 14.82 9.17
CA HIS A 8 -1.66 16.04 9.98
C HIS A 8 -2.97 16.82 10.01
N HIS A 9 -3.62 16.97 8.85
CA HIS A 9 -4.83 17.77 8.71
C HIS A 9 -6.13 17.00 8.96
N SER A 10 -6.18 15.72 8.60
CA SER A 10 -7.40 14.91 8.69
C SER A 10 -7.38 13.93 9.87
N GLY A 11 -6.21 13.56 10.36
CA GLY A 11 -5.98 12.50 11.34
C GLY A 11 -5.48 11.20 10.70
N PRO A 12 -4.59 10.44 11.37
CA PRO A 12 -3.89 9.28 10.79
C PRO A 12 -4.81 8.09 10.47
N TRP A 13 -5.99 8.03 11.11
CA TRP A 13 -6.95 6.93 11.00
C TRP A 13 -8.14 7.21 10.07
N THR A 14 -8.09 8.29 9.29
CA THR A 14 -9.20 8.67 8.41
C THR A 14 -9.18 7.97 7.05
N SER A 15 -10.33 7.98 6.37
CA SER A 15 -10.44 7.49 5.00
C SER A 15 -9.51 8.21 4.03
N ASP A 16 -9.23 9.49 4.28
CA ASP A 16 -8.38 10.32 3.41
C ASP A 16 -6.92 9.90 3.54
N ALA A 17 -6.41 9.79 4.78
CA ALA A 17 -5.07 9.28 5.06
C ALA A 17 -4.89 7.83 4.53
N PHE A 18 -5.87 6.95 4.78
CA PHE A 18 -5.85 5.58 4.26
C PHE A 18 -5.98 5.53 2.72
N GLY A 19 -6.59 6.55 2.10
CA GLY A 19 -6.64 6.71 0.65
C GLY A 19 -5.24 6.85 0.05
N ASP A 20 -4.36 7.60 0.71
CA ASP A 20 -2.98 7.75 0.27
C ASP A 20 -2.14 6.49 0.49
N LEU A 21 -2.37 5.73 1.57
CA LEU A 21 -1.74 4.41 1.75
C LEU A 21 -2.15 3.41 0.65
N LYS A 22 -3.43 3.41 0.22
CA LYS A 22 -3.88 2.57 -0.91
C LYS A 22 -3.18 2.96 -2.23
N ARG A 23 -2.93 4.25 -2.45
CA ARG A 23 -2.17 4.71 -3.61
C ARG A 23 -0.71 4.26 -3.53
N LEU A 24 -0.10 4.38 -2.36
CA LEU A 24 1.27 3.90 -2.10
C LEU A 24 1.39 2.39 -2.35
N ASP A 25 0.43 1.59 -1.89
CA ASP A 25 0.38 0.14 -2.17
C ASP A 25 0.35 -0.15 -3.67
N GLY A 26 -0.48 0.58 -4.44
CA GLY A 26 -0.50 0.48 -5.90
C GLY A 26 0.85 0.82 -6.56
N THR A 27 1.54 1.85 -6.07
CA THR A 27 2.90 2.21 -6.53
C THR A 27 3.90 1.11 -6.21
N LEU A 28 3.87 0.54 -5.01
CA LEU A 28 4.73 -0.57 -4.59
C LEU A 28 4.48 -1.82 -5.43
N ALA A 29 3.22 -2.15 -5.72
CA ALA A 29 2.85 -3.26 -6.61
C ALA A 29 3.43 -3.07 -8.02
N GLN A 30 3.37 -1.84 -8.54
CA GLN A 30 3.97 -1.49 -9.83
C GLN A 30 5.50 -1.66 -9.81
N LEU A 31 6.18 -1.17 -8.77
CA LEU A 31 7.63 -1.31 -8.61
C LEU A 31 8.03 -2.79 -8.54
N ARG A 32 7.32 -3.60 -7.76
CA ARG A 32 7.55 -5.05 -7.67
C ARG A 32 7.37 -5.76 -9.01
N ARG A 33 6.36 -5.38 -9.79
CA ARG A 33 6.15 -5.92 -11.15
C ARG A 33 7.31 -5.55 -12.09
N VAL A 34 7.75 -4.29 -12.07
CA VAL A 34 8.88 -3.84 -12.90
C VAL A 34 10.15 -4.57 -12.53
N VAL A 35 10.45 -4.74 -11.25
CA VAL A 35 11.60 -5.52 -10.78
C VAL A 35 11.52 -6.96 -11.30
N LYS A 36 10.37 -7.62 -11.13
CA LYS A 36 10.18 -9.01 -11.56
C LYS A 36 10.33 -9.22 -13.07
N GLU A 37 9.81 -8.28 -13.87
CA GLU A 37 9.68 -8.48 -15.32
C GLU A 37 10.81 -7.86 -16.14
N LYS A 38 11.48 -6.83 -15.61
CA LYS A 38 12.40 -5.99 -16.40
C LYS A 38 13.76 -5.75 -15.75
N ALA A 39 13.90 -5.93 -14.43
CA ALA A 39 15.16 -5.63 -13.79
C ALA A 39 16.23 -6.68 -14.16
N PRO A 40 17.44 -6.25 -14.58
CA PRO A 40 18.54 -7.16 -14.88
C PRO A 40 19.19 -7.75 -13.61
N ARG A 41 18.79 -7.25 -12.42
CA ARG A 41 19.32 -7.61 -11.12
C ARG A 41 18.19 -7.89 -10.13
N PRO A 42 18.40 -8.76 -9.13
CA PRO A 42 17.47 -8.90 -8.03
C PRO A 42 17.48 -7.61 -7.18
N TYR A 43 16.30 -7.20 -6.73
CA TYR A 43 16.13 -6.09 -5.79
C TYR A 43 15.32 -6.56 -4.59
N ASP A 44 15.73 -6.12 -3.41
CA ASP A 44 14.92 -6.18 -2.21
C ASP A 44 14.23 -4.85 -1.98
N PHE A 45 12.99 -4.92 -1.49
CA PHE A 45 12.24 -3.75 -1.05
C PHE A 45 12.28 -3.73 0.48
N ILE A 46 12.84 -2.66 1.02
CA ILE A 46 12.80 -2.32 2.44
C ILE A 46 12.02 -1.02 2.53
N LEU A 47 10.94 -1.02 3.31
CA LEU A 47 10.13 0.17 3.55
C LEU A 47 10.28 0.55 5.00
N LEU A 48 10.60 1.80 5.24
CA LEU A 48 10.82 2.38 6.55
C LEU A 48 9.76 3.46 6.78
N SER A 49 9.17 3.47 7.96
CA SER A 49 8.57 4.67 8.53
C SER A 49 9.61 5.27 9.49
N ASP A 50 9.88 6.54 9.34
CA ASP A 50 10.77 7.33 10.19
C ASP A 50 10.14 7.66 11.55
N HIS A 51 8.83 7.81 11.57
CA HIS A 51 8.01 7.93 12.78
C HIS A 51 6.61 7.32 12.57
N GLY A 52 5.90 7.11 13.68
CA GLY A 52 4.44 6.93 13.65
C GLY A 52 3.74 8.29 13.67
N GLN A 53 2.43 8.34 13.93
CA GLN A 53 1.72 9.62 14.03
C GLN A 53 0.62 9.54 15.09
N SER A 54 0.70 10.40 16.10
CA SER A 54 -0.31 10.50 17.15
C SER A 54 -1.49 11.34 16.69
N PHE A 55 -2.65 11.09 17.28
CA PHE A 55 -3.88 11.84 17.06
C PHE A 55 -4.35 12.53 18.34
N GLY A 56 -5.03 13.66 18.20
CA GLY A 56 -5.76 14.27 19.31
C GLY A 56 -6.10 15.74 19.09
N PRO A 57 -7.00 16.31 19.91
CA PRO A 57 -7.18 17.75 19.99
C PRO A 57 -5.87 18.47 20.34
N THR A 58 -5.64 19.60 19.67
CA THR A 58 -4.46 20.47 19.89
C THR A 58 -4.49 21.08 21.30
N PHE A 59 -3.35 21.56 21.77
CA PHE A 59 -3.23 22.24 23.06
C PHE A 59 -4.17 23.45 23.14
N LYS A 60 -4.28 24.23 22.06
CA LYS A 60 -5.23 25.35 21.97
C LYS A 60 -6.68 24.90 22.00
N GLN A 61 -7.01 23.81 21.31
CA GLN A 61 -8.37 23.25 21.33
C GLN A 61 -8.76 22.75 22.72
N ARG A 62 -7.81 22.20 23.50
CA ARG A 62 -8.07 21.69 24.85
C ARG A 62 -8.14 22.81 25.90
N TYR A 63 -7.24 23.79 25.82
CA TYR A 63 -7.02 24.75 26.91
C TYR A 63 -7.38 26.19 26.54
N GLY A 64 -7.80 26.46 25.30
CA GLY A 64 -8.17 27.79 24.83
C GLY A 64 -7.01 28.76 24.64
N VAL A 65 -5.77 28.31 24.86
CA VAL A 65 -4.54 29.09 24.79
C VAL A 65 -3.48 28.29 24.03
N SER A 66 -2.70 28.94 23.17
CA SER A 66 -1.53 28.32 22.52
C SER A 66 -0.34 28.23 23.47
N ILE A 67 0.64 27.38 23.15
CA ILE A 67 1.85 27.27 23.99
C ILE A 67 2.62 28.61 24.05
N LYS A 68 2.64 29.36 22.94
CA LYS A 68 3.22 30.70 22.87
C LYS A 68 2.56 31.66 23.84
N GLU A 69 1.23 31.78 23.74
CA GLU A 69 0.45 32.69 24.60
C GLU A 69 0.61 32.28 26.07
N PHE A 70 0.67 30.98 26.37
CA PHE A 70 0.87 30.52 27.74
C PHE A 70 2.26 30.86 28.28
N ILE A 71 3.33 30.64 27.50
CA ILE A 71 4.69 31.07 27.87
C ILE A 71 4.73 32.58 28.09
N GLU A 72 4.15 33.36 27.18
CA GLU A 72 4.11 34.82 27.24
C GLU A 72 3.40 35.33 28.50
N GLN A 73 2.35 34.66 28.96
CA GLN A 73 1.66 34.97 30.22
C GLN A 73 2.53 34.74 31.47
N GLN A 74 3.58 33.92 31.38
CA GLN A 74 4.50 33.66 32.49
C GLN A 74 5.73 34.57 32.48
N LEU A 75 5.82 35.48 31.51
CA LEU A 75 6.96 36.39 31.36
C LEU A 75 6.57 37.82 31.79
N PRO A 76 7.55 38.66 32.20
CA PRO A 76 7.30 40.05 32.53
C PRO A 76 6.65 40.82 31.38
N GLU A 77 5.80 41.79 31.73
CA GLU A 77 5.09 42.63 30.75
C GLU A 77 6.09 43.29 29.78
N GLY A 78 5.83 43.15 28.47
CA GLY A 78 6.71 43.64 27.40
C GLY A 78 7.74 42.64 26.87
N THR A 79 7.84 41.45 27.48
CA THR A 79 8.65 40.34 26.92
C THR A 79 7.94 39.76 25.70
N THR A 80 8.62 39.71 24.56
CA THR A 80 8.04 39.20 23.31
C THR A 80 8.37 37.72 23.10
N VAL A 81 7.33 36.92 22.85
CA VAL A 81 7.47 35.51 22.46
C VAL A 81 7.14 35.35 20.98
N GLU A 82 8.00 34.67 20.23
CA GLU A 82 7.72 34.22 18.87
C GLU A 82 7.46 32.71 18.87
N GLN A 83 6.48 32.28 18.06
CA GLN A 83 6.26 30.86 17.80
C GLN A 83 6.60 30.56 16.35
N SER A 84 7.49 29.59 16.16
CA SER A 84 7.76 29.00 14.86
C SER A 84 7.25 27.56 14.85
N ILE A 85 6.60 27.17 13.76
CA ILE A 85 6.05 25.83 13.55
C ILE A 85 6.68 25.33 12.25
N GLY A 86 7.43 24.22 12.30
CA GLY A 86 8.13 23.77 11.11
C GLY A 86 8.89 22.47 11.27
N GLY A 87 8.59 21.53 10.38
CA GLY A 87 9.31 20.27 10.14
C GLY A 87 8.78 19.61 8.88
N ASP A 88 7.45 19.53 8.77
CA ASP A 88 6.77 18.71 7.75
C ASP A 88 6.04 19.49 6.67
N THR A 89 6.00 20.82 6.73
CA THR A 89 5.65 21.57 5.52
C THR A 89 6.74 21.27 4.49
N GLY A 90 6.37 20.72 3.33
CA GLY A 90 7.31 20.40 2.25
C GLY A 90 8.24 21.53 1.78
N ALA A 91 8.21 22.71 2.41
CA ALA A 91 9.19 23.79 2.29
C ALA A 91 10.65 23.36 2.57
N VAL A 92 10.88 22.50 3.58
CA VAL A 92 12.26 22.01 3.87
C VAL A 92 12.66 20.91 2.89
N GLY A 93 11.73 20.02 2.52
CA GLY A 93 11.93 19.05 1.42
C GLY A 93 12.17 19.71 0.06
N LEU A 94 11.56 20.88 -0.17
CA LEU A 94 11.78 21.70 -1.37
C LEU A 94 13.19 22.32 -1.41
N GLN A 95 13.83 22.61 -0.27
CA GLN A 95 15.24 23.05 -0.24
C GLN A 95 16.20 21.92 -0.64
N GLY A 96 15.96 20.69 -0.17
CA GLY A 96 16.75 19.51 -0.57
C GLY A 96 16.63 19.21 -2.06
N VAL A 97 15.39 19.22 -2.59
CA VAL A 97 15.12 19.06 -4.03
C VAL A 97 15.68 20.22 -4.85
N ALA A 98 15.62 21.47 -4.35
CA ALA A 98 16.21 22.62 -5.02
C ALA A 98 17.74 22.55 -5.05
N GLY A 99 18.38 22.05 -3.99
CA GLY A 99 19.83 21.82 -3.94
C GLY A 99 20.29 20.73 -4.91
N GLU A 100 19.55 19.62 -5.01
CA GLU A 100 19.83 18.58 -6.01
C GLU A 100 19.57 19.06 -7.44
N LEU A 101 18.50 19.83 -7.69
CA LEU A 101 18.24 20.42 -9.00
C LEU A 101 19.30 21.47 -9.40
N ALA A 102 19.83 22.23 -8.44
CA ALA A 102 20.93 23.16 -8.68
C ALA A 102 22.23 22.41 -9.04
N ASN A 103 22.46 21.23 -8.46
CA ASN A 103 23.57 20.37 -8.84
C ASN A 103 23.41 19.77 -10.25
N VAL A 104 22.18 19.46 -10.69
CA VAL A 104 21.91 19.05 -12.09
C VAL A 104 22.20 20.20 -13.07
N GLN A 105 22.05 21.45 -12.64
CA GLN A 105 22.38 22.65 -13.43
C GLN A 105 23.89 22.79 -13.73
N SER A 106 24.75 22.15 -12.94
CA SER A 106 26.21 22.09 -13.18
C SER A 106 26.62 21.00 -14.20
N SER A 107 25.70 20.10 -14.56
CA SER A 107 25.88 19.13 -15.64
C SER A 107 25.28 19.70 -16.93
N ASN A 108 26.10 19.87 -17.96
CA ASN A 108 25.81 20.55 -19.24
C ASN A 108 24.68 19.89 -20.09
N ALA A 109 23.44 19.84 -19.62
CA ALA A 109 22.28 19.40 -20.40
C ALA A 109 21.57 20.63 -21.02
N SER A 110 22.14 21.15 -22.09
CA SER A 110 21.64 22.30 -22.85
C SER A 110 20.45 21.97 -23.75
N ASN A 111 19.31 21.57 -23.18
CA ASN A 111 18.06 21.37 -23.93
C ASN A 111 16.90 22.20 -23.34
N ALA A 112 15.93 22.55 -24.19
CA ALA A 112 14.77 23.39 -23.85
C ALA A 112 13.97 22.94 -22.62
N LEU A 113 14.02 21.64 -22.28
CA LEU A 113 13.44 21.07 -21.06
C LEU A 113 14.13 21.60 -19.78
N GLY A 114 15.45 21.82 -19.81
CA GLY A 114 16.22 22.35 -18.70
C GLY A 114 15.85 23.80 -18.35
N HIS A 115 15.51 24.62 -19.35
CA HIS A 115 15.04 25.99 -19.12
C HIS A 115 13.65 26.05 -18.47
N ALA A 116 12.75 25.14 -18.82
CA ALA A 116 11.43 25.06 -18.19
C ALA A 116 11.53 24.66 -16.72
N VAL A 117 12.37 23.66 -16.42
CA VAL A 117 12.64 23.19 -15.05
C VAL A 117 13.32 24.27 -14.20
N ALA A 118 14.32 24.98 -14.75
CA ALA A 118 15.01 26.06 -14.05
C ALA A 118 14.07 27.24 -13.71
N LYS A 119 13.17 27.60 -14.63
CA LYS A 119 12.18 28.67 -14.42
C LYS A 119 11.16 28.31 -13.34
N GLN A 120 10.80 27.03 -13.25
CA GLN A 120 9.91 26.52 -12.21
C GLN A 120 10.60 26.46 -10.84
N GLY A 121 11.89 26.09 -10.80
CA GLY A 121 12.74 26.17 -9.60
C GLY A 121 12.89 27.60 -9.06
N GLN A 122 13.18 28.58 -9.91
CA GLN A 122 13.23 30.00 -9.51
C GLN A 122 11.90 30.53 -8.97
N LYS A 123 10.77 30.06 -9.53
CA LYS A 123 9.44 30.48 -9.09
C LYS A 123 9.09 29.88 -7.72
N LEU A 124 9.54 28.67 -7.42
CA LEU A 124 9.41 28.03 -6.11
C LEU A 124 10.35 28.68 -5.08
N ALA A 125 11.60 28.97 -5.43
CA ALA A 125 12.54 29.68 -4.55
C ALA A 125 12.04 31.08 -4.16
N LYS A 126 11.48 31.85 -5.11
CA LYS A 126 10.83 33.14 -4.80
C LYS A 126 9.61 33.00 -3.91
N LYS A 127 8.88 31.89 -4.02
CA LYS A 127 7.71 31.62 -3.16
C LYS A 127 8.15 31.25 -1.73
N GLY A 128 9.30 30.58 -1.56
CA GLY A 128 9.93 30.35 -0.26
C GLY A 128 10.50 31.62 0.37
N ALA A 129 11.18 32.46 -0.40
CA ALA A 129 11.71 33.76 0.07
C ALA A 129 10.60 34.74 0.51
N ASN A 130 9.44 34.73 -0.16
CA ASN A 130 8.29 35.53 0.27
C ASN A 130 7.64 35.03 1.57
N VAL A 131 7.88 33.78 1.97
CA VAL A 131 7.45 33.27 3.28
C VAL A 131 8.41 33.75 4.38
N GLU A 132 9.72 33.81 4.09
CA GLU A 132 10.71 34.42 5.01
C GLU A 132 10.47 35.93 5.22
N GLU A 133 10.13 36.68 4.17
CA GLU A 133 9.82 38.12 4.28
C GLU A 133 8.52 38.43 5.06
N ALA A 134 7.57 37.49 5.13
CA ALA A 134 6.34 37.66 5.90
C ALA A 134 6.54 37.47 7.42
N VAL A 135 7.68 36.93 7.84
CA VAL A 135 8.00 36.62 9.25
C VAL A 135 8.99 37.64 9.85
N GLY A 136 9.78 38.36 9.04
CA GLY A 136 10.92 39.17 9.51
C GLY A 136 10.72 40.69 9.58
N GLY A 137 9.72 41.20 10.30
CA GLY A 137 9.45 42.65 10.40
C GLY A 137 9.51 43.30 11.79
N GLY A 138 9.74 42.53 12.86
CA GLY A 138 9.73 43.01 14.25
C GLY A 138 11.12 43.11 14.88
N ALA A 139 11.23 43.78 16.03
CA ALA A 139 12.37 43.60 16.93
C ALA A 139 12.51 42.10 17.28
N PRO A 140 13.73 41.55 17.38
CA PRO A 140 13.92 40.13 17.64
C PRO A 140 13.21 39.72 18.93
N ALA A 141 12.47 38.62 18.87
CA ALA A 141 11.77 38.09 20.04
C ALA A 141 12.77 37.67 21.12
N GLN A 142 12.46 37.96 22.38
CA GLN A 142 13.32 37.60 23.52
C GLN A 142 13.20 36.11 23.86
N VAL A 143 12.08 35.50 23.49
CA VAL A 143 11.83 34.06 23.66
C VAL A 143 11.28 33.48 22.37
N VAL A 144 11.82 32.34 21.94
CA VAL A 144 11.35 31.62 20.75
C VAL A 144 10.90 30.23 21.15
N ALA A 145 9.64 29.90 20.88
CA ALA A 145 9.09 28.56 21.04
C ALA A 145 8.98 27.89 19.66
N TYR A 146 9.78 26.84 19.44
CA TYR A 146 9.79 26.05 18.22
C TYR A 146 8.96 24.78 18.40
N GLY A 147 7.74 24.78 17.84
CA GLY A 147 6.79 23.67 17.96
C GLY A 147 7.01 22.60 16.89
N SER A 148 6.91 21.33 17.30
CA SER A 148 6.83 20.17 16.41
C SER A 148 5.94 19.11 17.08
N GLY A 149 4.75 18.91 16.50
CA GLY A 149 3.74 18.04 17.07
C GLY A 149 3.39 18.38 18.51
N ASN A 150 3.55 17.41 19.41
CA ASN A 150 3.21 17.54 20.82
C ASN A 150 4.36 18.08 21.69
N ALA A 151 5.41 18.61 21.05
CA ALA A 151 6.61 19.09 21.70
C ALA A 151 6.99 20.51 21.26
N ALA A 152 7.69 21.25 22.13
CA ALA A 152 8.25 22.55 21.79
C ALA A 152 9.61 22.75 22.45
N GLN A 153 10.62 23.11 21.65
CA GLN A 153 11.91 23.58 22.14
C GLN A 153 11.79 25.09 22.39
N VAL A 154 12.17 25.56 23.58
CA VAL A 154 12.09 26.97 23.95
C VAL A 154 13.50 27.52 24.13
N TYR A 155 13.76 28.66 23.49
CA TYR A 155 15.04 29.35 23.48
C TYR A 155 14.87 30.75 24.06
N PHE A 156 15.80 31.19 24.90
CA PHE A 156 15.75 32.52 25.50
C PHE A 156 16.99 33.32 25.10
N ASP A 157 16.79 34.54 24.60
CA ASP A 157 17.87 35.47 24.24
C ASP A 157 18.41 36.21 25.48
N LEU A 158 18.92 35.42 26.44
CA LEU A 158 19.55 35.93 27.66
C LEU A 158 21.07 35.69 27.67
N TYR A 159 21.51 34.57 27.09
CA TYR A 159 22.90 34.15 27.06
C TYR A 159 23.26 33.48 25.72
N ALA A 160 24.51 33.65 25.27
CA ALA A 160 25.05 32.97 24.08
C ALA A 160 25.37 31.47 24.31
N ARG A 161 24.78 30.85 25.33
CA ARG A 161 24.96 29.45 25.74
C ARG A 161 23.65 28.92 26.32
N LYS A 162 23.58 27.60 26.48
CA LYS A 162 22.48 26.96 27.21
C LYS A 162 22.30 27.57 28.60
N ILE A 163 21.05 27.80 28.96
CA ILE A 163 20.65 28.42 30.21
C ILE A 163 20.37 27.35 31.26
N LYS A 164 20.81 27.59 32.49
CA LYS A 164 20.50 26.74 33.64
C LYS A 164 19.14 27.08 34.21
N LEU A 165 18.45 26.10 34.78
CA LEU A 165 17.17 26.31 35.43
C LEU A 165 17.23 27.34 36.57
N SER A 166 18.32 27.37 37.33
CA SER A 166 18.56 28.38 38.39
C SER A 166 18.70 29.81 37.86
N GLU A 167 19.36 29.97 36.70
CA GLU A 167 19.53 31.25 36.02
C GLU A 167 18.20 31.72 35.42
N LEU A 168 17.43 30.78 34.85
CA LEU A 168 16.11 31.05 34.31
C LEU A 168 15.13 31.46 35.41
N GLU A 169 15.15 30.79 36.56
CA GLU A 169 14.35 31.13 37.74
C GLU A 169 14.73 32.49 38.32
N ALA A 170 16.01 32.88 38.28
CA ALA A 170 16.44 34.19 38.74
C ALA A 170 15.93 35.34 37.84
N VAL A 171 15.79 35.10 36.53
CA VAL A 171 15.35 36.11 35.55
C VAL A 171 13.82 36.11 35.39
N TYR A 172 13.19 34.94 35.39
CA TYR A 172 11.75 34.73 35.23
C TYR A 172 11.19 33.84 36.37
N PRO A 173 11.08 34.38 37.61
CA PRO A 173 10.68 33.60 38.77
C PRO A 173 9.31 32.93 38.59
N GLY A 174 9.24 31.62 38.89
CA GLY A 174 8.02 30.82 38.83
C GLY A 174 7.56 30.40 37.44
N MET A 175 8.25 30.83 36.36
CA MET A 175 7.84 30.49 34.99
C MET A 175 7.95 28.99 34.70
N VAL A 176 9.06 28.36 35.11
CA VAL A 176 9.25 26.91 34.92
C VAL A 176 8.22 26.12 35.72
N ASP A 177 7.95 26.53 36.96
CA ASP A 177 6.92 25.91 37.80
C ASP A 177 5.53 26.03 37.17
N ALA A 178 5.18 27.19 36.61
CA ALA A 178 3.91 27.37 35.91
C ALA A 178 3.80 26.46 34.67
N LEU A 179 4.89 26.27 33.91
CA LEU A 179 4.94 25.33 32.79
C LEU A 179 4.73 23.89 33.26
N VAL A 180 5.43 23.47 34.32
CA VAL A 180 5.33 22.11 34.88
C VAL A 180 3.92 21.82 35.41
N GLN A 181 3.28 22.81 36.06
CA GLN A 181 1.97 22.63 36.67
C GLN A 181 0.80 22.73 35.68
N HIS A 182 1.01 23.22 34.46
CA HIS A 182 -0.04 23.27 33.45
C HIS A 182 -0.55 21.85 33.11
N GLU A 183 -1.88 21.66 33.10
CA GLU A 183 -2.50 20.35 32.87
C GLU A 183 -2.07 19.73 31.53
N GLY A 184 -1.93 20.55 30.49
CA GLY A 184 -1.51 20.16 29.15
C GLY A 184 -0.03 19.84 28.96
N ILE A 185 0.83 20.13 29.92
CA ILE A 185 2.28 19.85 29.83
C ILE A 185 2.57 18.65 30.73
N GLY A 186 3.02 17.55 30.15
CA GLY A 186 3.29 16.33 30.89
C GLY A 186 4.69 16.33 31.50
N MET A 187 5.66 16.91 30.82
CA MET A 187 7.01 17.12 31.35
C MET A 187 7.72 18.31 30.70
N VAL A 188 8.64 18.88 31.47
CA VAL A 188 9.56 19.95 31.04
C VAL A 188 10.98 19.47 31.25
N LEU A 189 11.80 19.49 30.21
CA LEU A 189 13.23 19.18 30.31
C LEU A 189 14.04 20.48 30.36
N GLY A 190 15.10 20.49 31.15
CA GLY A 190 16.04 21.60 31.26
C GLY A 190 17.39 21.16 31.83
N TYR A 191 18.25 22.12 32.17
CA TYR A 191 19.61 21.87 32.65
C TYR A 191 19.80 22.34 34.10
N GLU A 192 20.32 21.46 34.95
CA GLU A 192 20.72 21.78 36.33
C GLU A 192 22.00 22.63 36.35
N ASP A 193 22.46 23.04 37.54
CA ASP A 193 23.64 23.89 37.71
C ASP A 193 24.94 23.31 37.15
N ASP A 194 25.04 21.99 37.13
CA ASP A 194 26.15 21.21 36.57
C ASP A 194 25.97 20.87 35.07
N MET A 195 24.93 21.43 34.44
CA MET A 195 24.49 21.14 33.07
C MET A 195 23.97 19.72 32.84
N SER A 196 23.72 18.94 33.89
CA SER A 196 23.01 17.67 33.74
C SER A 196 21.54 17.92 33.34
N VAL A 197 21.03 17.07 32.45
CA VAL A 197 19.64 17.21 31.96
C VAL A 197 18.69 16.63 33.01
N VAL A 198 17.69 17.41 33.40
CA VAL A 198 16.63 17.00 34.31
C VAL A 198 15.28 17.07 33.61
N VAL A 199 14.40 16.13 33.94
CA VAL A 199 12.98 16.13 33.56
C VAL A 199 12.17 16.51 34.79
N LEU A 200 11.34 17.51 34.66
CA LEU A 200 10.43 18.01 35.68
C LEU A 200 9.00 17.60 35.32
N GLY A 201 8.27 17.05 36.29
CA GLY A 201 6.84 16.80 36.22
C GLY A 201 6.14 17.35 37.45
N LYS A 202 4.81 17.28 37.44
CA LYS A 202 3.93 17.92 38.45
C LYS A 202 4.26 17.54 39.90
N GLU A 203 4.66 16.30 40.13
CA GLU A 203 4.89 15.71 41.46
C GLU A 203 6.28 15.09 41.63
N GLY A 204 7.21 15.38 40.71
CA GLY A 204 8.53 14.77 40.77
C GLY A 204 9.45 15.13 39.63
N ARG A 205 10.67 14.64 39.72
CA ARG A 205 11.73 14.92 38.76
C ARG A 205 12.63 13.72 38.57
N ARG A 206 13.29 13.66 37.41
CA ARG A 206 14.31 12.67 37.08
C ARG A 206 15.55 13.34 36.52
N ASN A 207 16.72 13.08 37.09
CA ASN A 207 18.00 13.42 36.46
C ASN A 207 18.35 12.36 35.41
N LEU A 208 18.44 12.74 34.13
CA LEU A 208 18.71 11.81 33.03
C LEU A 208 20.16 11.33 32.99
N MET A 209 21.04 11.94 33.78
CA MET A 209 22.45 11.58 33.85
C MET A 209 22.76 10.61 34.98
N THR A 210 22.29 10.90 36.19
CA THR A 210 22.48 10.02 37.36
C THR A 210 21.42 8.93 37.46
N GLY A 211 20.26 9.13 36.82
CA GLY A 211 19.10 8.25 36.94
C GLY A 211 18.29 8.46 38.23
N GLU A 212 18.68 9.40 39.09
CA GLU A 212 17.98 9.73 40.33
C GLU A 212 16.55 10.23 40.03
N VAL A 213 15.59 9.73 40.81
CA VAL A 213 14.18 10.14 40.78
C VAL A 213 13.78 10.63 42.15
N VAL A 214 13.16 11.81 42.20
CA VAL A 214 12.55 12.38 43.41
C VAL A 214 11.05 12.53 43.15
N GLY A 215 10.21 11.96 44.00
CA GLY A 215 8.75 11.95 43.79
C GLY A 215 8.33 10.99 42.67
N SER A 216 7.31 11.37 41.91
CA SER A 216 6.80 10.60 40.77
C SER A 216 7.72 10.75 39.55
N ASP A 217 8.08 9.65 38.89
CA ASP A 217 8.93 9.69 37.69
C ASP A 217 8.17 10.28 36.48
N PRO A 218 8.55 11.48 35.98
CA PRO A 218 7.84 12.14 34.88
C PRO A 218 7.96 11.41 33.54
N VAL A 219 8.95 10.52 33.39
CA VAL A 219 9.16 9.77 32.13
C VAL A 219 8.29 8.50 32.07
N ALA A 220 7.85 7.98 33.21
CA ALA A 220 7.13 6.71 33.30
C ALA A 220 5.87 6.63 32.43
N PRO A 221 5.01 7.66 32.33
CA PRO A 221 3.84 7.63 31.44
C PRO A 221 4.18 7.42 29.96
N TYR A 222 5.37 7.86 29.54
CA TYR A 222 5.86 7.78 28.15
C TYR A 222 6.65 6.50 27.85
N ALA A 223 6.87 5.64 28.85
CA ALA A 223 7.59 4.37 28.75
C ALA A 223 6.65 3.18 29.00
N ARG A 224 5.64 3.01 28.14
CA ARG A 224 4.63 1.95 28.34
C ARG A 224 5.29 0.58 28.20
N ALA A 225 4.95 -0.35 29.08
CA ALA A 225 5.48 -1.71 29.04
C ALA A 225 4.97 -2.52 27.83
N ASN A 226 3.74 -2.25 27.39
CA ASN A 226 3.06 -2.96 26.30
C ASN A 226 2.17 -2.01 25.48
N GLY A 227 1.93 -2.35 24.22
CA GLY A 227 0.99 -1.65 23.34
C GLY A 227 1.61 -0.42 22.66
N VAL A 228 0.76 0.55 22.33
CA VAL A 228 1.18 1.79 21.68
C VAL A 228 2.19 2.57 22.52
N GLY A 229 3.27 3.02 21.90
CA GLY A 229 4.35 3.75 22.54
C GLY A 229 5.26 2.88 23.41
N GLN A 230 5.26 1.56 23.19
CA GLN A 230 6.03 0.61 24.00
C GLN A 230 7.53 0.95 24.00
N ALA A 231 8.08 1.11 25.21
CA ALA A 231 9.51 1.34 25.40
C ALA A 231 9.91 1.04 26.85
N SER A 232 11.16 0.61 27.06
CA SER A 232 11.72 0.59 28.42
C SER A 232 11.95 2.02 28.90
N ILE A 233 11.97 2.20 30.23
CA ILE A 233 12.31 3.49 30.83
C ILE A 233 13.70 3.95 30.39
N ASP A 234 14.67 3.02 30.33
CA ASP A 234 16.04 3.30 29.91
C ASP A 234 16.09 3.80 28.46
N LEU A 235 15.26 3.26 27.58
CA LEU A 235 15.17 3.71 26.20
C LEU A 235 14.64 5.15 26.13
N ARG A 236 13.57 5.47 26.86
CA ARG A 236 13.01 6.82 26.90
C ARG A 236 13.97 7.83 27.50
N VAL A 237 14.60 7.48 28.62
CA VAL A 237 15.66 8.29 29.24
C VAL A 237 16.79 8.56 28.24
N TRP A 238 17.26 7.52 27.55
CA TRP A 238 18.31 7.66 26.55
C TRP A 238 17.89 8.58 25.39
N GLN A 239 16.67 8.42 24.86
CA GLN A 239 16.14 9.24 23.77
C GLN A 239 15.99 10.71 24.16
N LEU A 240 15.38 10.97 25.32
CA LEU A 240 15.18 12.33 25.83
C LEU A 240 16.52 13.05 26.05
N LYS A 241 17.46 12.34 26.69
CA LYS A 241 18.81 12.82 26.94
C LYS A 241 19.53 13.16 25.63
N ARG A 242 19.47 12.26 24.65
CA ARG A 242 20.17 12.40 23.37
C ARG A 242 19.78 13.69 22.63
N VAL A 243 18.50 14.06 22.70
CA VAL A 243 17.98 15.29 22.09
C VAL A 243 18.52 16.52 22.82
N MET A 244 18.44 16.54 24.15
CA MET A 244 18.95 17.66 24.96
C MET A 244 20.49 17.82 24.90
N GLU A 245 21.23 16.77 24.53
CA GLU A 245 22.69 16.85 24.32
C GLU A 245 23.09 17.48 22.97
N PHE A 246 22.15 17.75 22.06
CA PHE A 246 22.47 18.46 20.83
C PHE A 246 22.86 19.91 21.11
N ALA A 247 23.90 20.41 20.42
CA ALA A 247 24.34 21.80 20.55
C ALA A 247 23.21 22.82 20.33
N HIS A 248 22.27 22.51 19.43
CA HIS A 248 21.14 23.35 19.05
C HIS A 248 19.81 23.00 19.74
N ALA A 249 19.81 22.12 20.76
CA ALA A 249 18.61 21.88 21.57
C ALA A 249 18.09 23.18 22.22
N GLY A 250 16.83 23.22 22.62
CA GLY A 250 16.29 24.35 23.41
C GLY A 250 16.96 24.46 24.78
N ASP A 251 16.74 25.59 25.43
CA ASP A 251 17.01 25.77 26.85
C ASP A 251 16.00 24.98 27.69
N LEU A 252 14.75 24.95 27.22
CA LEU A 252 13.73 24.03 27.70
C LEU A 252 13.19 23.17 26.55
N TRP A 253 12.76 21.96 26.87
CA TRP A 253 11.95 21.14 25.96
C TRP A 253 10.65 20.74 26.64
N LEU A 254 9.54 21.22 26.10
CA LEU A 254 8.21 20.99 26.63
C LEU A 254 7.59 19.81 25.88
N ILE A 255 7.05 18.84 26.61
CA ILE A 255 6.30 17.71 26.05
C ILE A 255 4.90 17.72 26.63
N SER A 256 3.90 17.69 25.76
CA SER A 256 2.51 17.70 26.20
C SER A 256 2.11 16.40 26.88
N THR A 257 1.08 16.48 27.71
CA THR A 257 0.51 15.34 28.43
C THR A 257 0.08 14.24 27.46
N LEU A 258 0.47 13.00 27.78
CA LEU A 258 -0.13 11.79 27.20
C LEU A 258 -1.39 11.45 27.99
N TYR A 259 -2.55 11.50 27.34
CA TYR A 259 -3.84 11.27 27.97
C TYR A 259 -4.16 9.77 28.06
N GLU A 260 -5.09 9.40 28.94
CA GLU A 260 -5.49 7.99 29.16
C GLU A 260 -6.04 7.31 27.90
N ASP A 261 -6.68 8.08 27.02
CA ASP A 261 -7.20 7.63 25.72
C ASP A 261 -6.09 7.41 24.67
N GLY A 262 -4.82 7.62 25.03
CA GLY A 262 -3.67 7.46 24.16
C GLY A 262 -3.38 8.66 23.26
N THR A 263 -4.21 9.71 23.32
CA THR A 263 -3.99 10.94 22.56
C THR A 263 -2.93 11.82 23.22
N VAL A 264 -2.40 12.75 22.44
CA VAL A 264 -1.53 13.84 22.93
C VAL A 264 -2.18 15.18 22.60
N ALA A 265 -1.67 16.27 23.19
CA ALA A 265 -2.03 17.62 22.77
C ALA A 265 -0.94 18.17 21.85
N ALA A 266 -1.22 18.31 20.56
CA ALA A 266 -0.29 18.98 19.64
C ALA A 266 -0.13 20.44 20.05
N LEU A 267 1.10 20.92 20.20
CA LEU A 267 1.42 22.32 20.49
C LEU A 267 1.32 23.20 19.23
N GLU A 268 1.32 22.55 18.06
CA GLU A 268 0.91 23.10 16.77
C GLU A 268 -0.57 22.84 16.48
N GLU A 269 -1.14 23.59 15.54
CA GLU A 269 -2.56 23.49 15.18
C GLU A 269 -2.84 22.39 14.13
N LEU A 270 -2.28 21.19 14.36
CA LEU A 270 -2.46 19.99 13.54
C LEU A 270 -2.99 18.85 14.42
N ILE A 271 -4.01 18.14 13.94
CA ILE A 271 -4.72 17.10 14.72
C ILE A 271 -4.04 15.72 14.63
N GLY A 272 -3.33 15.46 13.53
CA GLY A 272 -2.28 14.46 13.47
C GLY A 272 -0.95 15.13 13.82
N SER A 273 -0.12 14.50 14.65
CA SER A 273 1.13 15.11 15.12
C SER A 273 2.21 14.08 15.41
N HIS A 274 3.45 14.51 15.24
CA HIS A 274 4.66 13.81 15.66
C HIS A 274 5.77 14.83 15.93
N GLY A 275 6.87 14.42 16.56
CA GLY A 275 8.00 15.30 16.90
C GLY A 275 8.38 15.29 18.38
N GLY A 276 7.55 14.69 19.23
CA GLY A 276 7.82 14.46 20.64
C GLY A 276 7.78 12.98 21.01
N VAL A 277 7.23 12.70 22.18
CA VAL A 277 7.06 11.34 22.71
C VAL A 277 5.65 11.14 23.25
N GLY A 278 5.20 9.88 23.27
CA GLY A 278 3.88 9.48 23.73
C GLY A 278 2.88 9.30 22.59
N GLY A 279 1.91 8.42 22.79
CA GLY A 279 0.98 7.99 21.74
C GLY A 279 1.69 7.18 20.65
N GLU A 280 1.11 7.17 19.45
CA GLU A 280 1.55 6.35 18.31
C GLU A 280 2.73 6.96 17.55
N GLN A 281 3.09 8.23 17.78
CA GLN A 281 4.18 8.91 17.07
C GLN A 281 5.54 8.23 17.21
N THR A 282 5.75 7.43 18.27
CA THR A 282 7.01 6.73 18.52
C THR A 282 7.03 5.30 17.98
N ASP A 283 5.95 4.85 17.35
CA ASP A 283 5.80 3.48 16.85
C ASP A 283 6.14 3.40 15.36
N ALA A 284 7.41 3.67 15.05
CA ALA A 284 7.95 3.50 13.71
C ALA A 284 8.08 2.02 13.33
N PHE A 285 8.04 1.70 12.03
CA PHE A 285 8.19 0.33 11.55
C PHE A 285 9.15 0.19 10.37
N ILE A 286 9.61 -1.04 10.17
CA ILE A 286 10.37 -1.46 8.98
C ILE A 286 9.71 -2.72 8.40
N PHE A 287 9.28 -2.65 7.14
CA PHE A 287 8.98 -3.84 6.35
C PHE A 287 10.24 -4.27 5.62
N HIS A 288 10.67 -5.49 5.87
CA HIS A 288 11.91 -6.04 5.34
C HIS A 288 11.73 -7.47 4.83
N PRO A 289 12.66 -7.96 3.98
CA PRO A 289 12.73 -9.36 3.63
C PRO A 289 12.86 -10.28 4.86
N PRO A 290 12.31 -11.50 4.82
CA PRO A 290 12.34 -12.43 5.97
C PRO A 290 13.76 -12.90 6.33
N ASP A 291 14.72 -12.74 5.41
CA ASP A 291 16.14 -13.07 5.56
C ASP A 291 16.98 -11.90 6.12
N MET A 292 16.36 -10.77 6.45
CA MET A 292 17.03 -9.61 7.03
C MET A 292 16.80 -9.56 8.55
N GLU A 293 17.89 -9.48 9.32
CA GLU A 293 17.84 -9.31 10.77
C GLU A 293 17.64 -7.83 11.12
N VAL A 294 16.66 -7.56 12.00
CA VAL A 294 16.35 -6.21 12.49
C VAL A 294 16.38 -6.24 14.02
N PRO A 295 17.51 -5.88 14.66
CA PRO A 295 17.58 -5.71 16.10
C PRO A 295 16.77 -4.48 16.56
N ALA A 296 16.52 -4.40 17.87
CA ALA A 296 15.90 -3.23 18.47
C ALA A 296 16.72 -1.95 18.19
N THR A 297 16.04 -0.87 17.81
CA THR A 297 16.65 0.42 17.51
C THR A 297 16.36 1.42 18.62
N ARG A 298 17.24 2.40 18.78
CA ARG A 298 17.08 3.53 19.71
C ARG A 298 16.97 4.86 18.98
N ASN A 299 17.56 4.95 17.79
CA ASN A 299 17.56 6.13 16.92
C ASN A 299 17.78 5.75 15.44
N SER A 300 17.78 6.74 14.56
CA SER A 300 17.94 6.56 13.10
C SER A 300 19.32 6.06 12.66
N ILE A 301 20.39 6.24 13.46
CA ILE A 301 21.74 5.73 13.16
C ILE A 301 21.74 4.20 13.21
N ASP A 302 20.94 3.58 14.09
CA ASP A 302 20.85 2.12 14.17
C ASP A 302 20.29 1.54 12.84
N VAL A 303 19.40 2.27 12.17
CA VAL A 303 18.85 1.89 10.85
C VAL A 303 19.94 1.83 9.78
N PHE A 304 20.91 2.75 9.80
CA PHE A 304 22.03 2.70 8.87
C PHE A 304 22.81 1.39 9.00
N HIS A 305 23.10 0.95 10.23
CA HIS A 305 23.82 -0.30 10.46
C HIS A 305 23.02 -1.52 9.98
N ILE A 306 21.70 -1.51 10.19
CA ILE A 306 20.78 -2.53 9.70
C ILE A 306 20.84 -2.65 8.16
N LEU A 307 20.69 -1.52 7.45
CA LEU A 307 20.72 -1.49 5.99
C LEU A 307 22.11 -1.83 5.43
N ASN A 308 23.18 -1.34 6.06
CA ASN A 308 24.55 -1.61 5.61
C ASN A 308 24.95 -3.08 5.79
N ASN A 309 24.45 -3.74 6.84
CA ASN A 309 24.65 -5.17 7.05
C ASN A 309 23.93 -6.00 5.96
N HIS A 310 22.69 -5.64 5.62
CA HIS A 310 21.93 -6.32 4.55
C HIS A 310 22.58 -6.12 3.18
N ARG A 311 23.06 -4.91 2.89
CA ARG A 311 23.71 -4.57 1.60
C ARG A 311 24.88 -5.50 1.24
N ASN A 312 25.64 -5.93 2.25
CA ASN A 312 26.84 -6.77 2.05
C ASN A 312 26.54 -8.27 2.18
N ALA A 313 25.30 -8.65 2.49
CA ALA A 313 24.91 -10.05 2.60
C ALA A 313 24.96 -10.73 1.22
N PRO A 314 25.36 -12.01 1.14
CA PRO A 314 25.31 -12.76 -0.11
C PRO A 314 23.86 -12.85 -0.59
N VAL A 315 23.64 -12.65 -1.89
CA VAL A 315 22.31 -12.77 -2.49
C VAL A 315 21.85 -14.22 -2.38
N VAL A 316 20.96 -14.49 -1.43
CA VAL A 316 20.31 -15.79 -1.31
C VAL A 316 19.31 -15.91 -2.48
N PRO A 317 19.41 -16.94 -3.33
CA PRO A 317 18.41 -17.15 -4.37
C PRO A 317 17.05 -17.37 -3.69
N LYS A 318 16.18 -16.37 -3.76
CA LYS A 318 14.81 -16.48 -3.24
C LYS A 318 14.08 -17.55 -4.04
N LYS A 319 13.90 -18.73 -3.45
CA LYS A 319 13.03 -19.78 -3.98
C LYS A 319 11.65 -19.13 -4.17
N ALA A 320 11.13 -19.15 -5.39
CA ALA A 320 9.79 -18.62 -5.63
C ALA A 320 8.83 -19.27 -4.63
N PRO A 321 7.94 -18.50 -3.97
CA PRO A 321 7.02 -19.07 -3.00
C PRO A 321 6.30 -20.23 -3.66
N GLU A 322 6.43 -21.42 -3.06
CA GLU A 322 5.70 -22.61 -3.49
C GLU A 322 4.22 -22.26 -3.38
N LYS A 323 3.58 -21.98 -4.53
CA LYS A 323 2.12 -21.90 -4.56
C LYS A 323 1.64 -23.25 -4.05
N ALA A 324 0.96 -23.27 -2.90
CA ALA A 324 0.34 -24.48 -2.39
C ALA A 324 -0.42 -25.13 -3.55
N THR A 325 0.00 -26.33 -3.93
CA THR A 325 -0.53 -27.07 -5.07
C THR A 325 -1.88 -27.65 -4.69
N VAL A 326 -2.87 -26.77 -4.57
CA VAL A 326 -4.26 -27.19 -4.41
C VAL A 326 -4.69 -27.86 -5.70
N SER A 327 -5.18 -29.09 -5.61
CA SER A 327 -5.69 -29.82 -6.78
C SER A 327 -6.87 -29.07 -7.37
N ASP A 328 -6.77 -28.77 -8.67
CA ASP A 328 -7.77 -28.01 -9.43
C ASP A 328 -9.16 -28.66 -9.40
N TRP A 329 -9.18 -29.99 -9.35
CA TRP A 329 -10.39 -30.83 -9.43
C TRP A 329 -10.82 -31.40 -8.08
N ALA A 330 -10.15 -31.03 -6.97
CA ALA A 330 -10.59 -31.47 -5.66
C ALA A 330 -11.97 -30.87 -5.31
N PRO A 331 -12.91 -31.65 -4.74
CA PRO A 331 -14.25 -31.15 -4.43
C PRO A 331 -14.27 -29.88 -3.57
N SER A 332 -13.33 -29.74 -2.62
CA SER A 332 -13.17 -28.55 -1.78
C SER A 332 -12.80 -27.30 -2.58
N THR A 333 -11.90 -27.42 -3.56
CA THR A 333 -11.47 -26.35 -4.47
C THR A 333 -12.63 -25.89 -5.36
N LEU A 334 -13.37 -26.85 -5.93
CA LEU A 334 -14.53 -26.56 -6.79
C LEU A 334 -15.61 -25.82 -6.01
N LEU A 335 -15.98 -26.33 -4.82
CA LEU A 335 -17.00 -25.73 -3.96
C LEU A 335 -16.59 -24.34 -3.45
N ALA A 336 -15.34 -24.17 -3.02
CA ALA A 336 -14.83 -22.87 -2.58
C ALA A 336 -14.86 -21.83 -3.71
N GLY A 337 -14.48 -22.25 -4.92
CA GLY A 337 -14.58 -21.44 -6.13
C GLY A 337 -16.01 -21.01 -6.43
N ILE A 338 -16.94 -21.96 -6.49
CA ILE A 338 -18.36 -21.72 -6.80
C ILE A 338 -18.98 -20.75 -5.78
N ARG A 339 -18.69 -20.93 -4.49
CA ARG A 339 -19.22 -20.09 -3.40
C ARG A 339 -18.78 -18.63 -3.49
N ASN A 340 -17.62 -18.34 -4.08
CA ASN A 340 -17.11 -16.99 -4.20
C ASN A 340 -17.69 -16.25 -5.43
N VAL A 341 -19.02 -16.07 -5.43
CA VAL A 341 -19.78 -15.53 -6.58
C VAL A 341 -19.31 -14.15 -7.01
N GLY A 342 -19.06 -13.25 -6.06
CA GLY A 342 -18.60 -11.88 -6.37
C GLY A 342 -17.27 -11.88 -7.14
N GLU A 343 -16.34 -12.76 -6.76
CA GLU A 343 -15.03 -12.83 -7.39
C GLU A 343 -15.11 -13.38 -8.82
N TRP A 344 -15.69 -14.56 -9.00
CA TRP A 344 -15.68 -15.18 -10.32
C TRP A 344 -16.62 -14.47 -11.31
N LEU A 345 -17.70 -13.83 -10.85
CA LEU A 345 -18.55 -13.01 -11.71
C LEU A 345 -17.83 -11.74 -12.18
N ARG A 346 -17.08 -11.08 -11.30
CA ARG A 346 -16.23 -9.94 -11.67
C ARG A 346 -15.21 -10.33 -12.73
N VAL A 347 -14.57 -11.49 -12.56
CA VAL A 347 -13.60 -12.02 -13.53
C VAL A 347 -14.29 -12.37 -14.86
N ALA A 348 -15.48 -12.97 -14.84
CA ALA A 348 -16.25 -13.29 -16.04
C ALA A 348 -16.68 -12.04 -16.83
N LEU A 349 -17.12 -10.99 -16.13
CA LEU A 349 -17.39 -9.68 -16.74
C LEU A 349 -16.13 -9.03 -17.32
N GLY A 350 -14.99 -9.17 -16.64
CA GLY A 350 -13.69 -8.76 -17.16
C GLY A 350 -13.31 -9.48 -18.47
N CYS A 351 -13.57 -10.80 -18.54
CA CYS A 351 -13.40 -11.55 -19.79
C CYS A 351 -14.33 -11.07 -20.91
N LEU A 352 -15.57 -10.68 -20.59
CA LEU A 352 -16.55 -10.16 -21.56
C LEU A 352 -16.08 -8.84 -22.21
N VAL A 353 -15.33 -8.01 -21.48
CA VAL A 353 -14.71 -6.77 -21.99
C VAL A 353 -13.28 -6.99 -22.52
N LEU A 354 -12.89 -8.25 -22.73
CA LEU A 354 -11.58 -8.65 -23.26
C LEU A 354 -10.38 -8.23 -22.40
N ASP A 355 -10.57 -8.07 -21.07
CA ASP A 355 -9.47 -7.74 -20.16
C ASP A 355 -8.50 -8.91 -20.02
N ARG A 356 -7.23 -8.64 -20.38
CA ARG A 356 -6.15 -9.64 -20.34
C ARG A 356 -5.86 -10.13 -18.92
N ALA A 357 -5.98 -9.27 -17.90
CA ALA A 357 -5.71 -9.66 -16.52
C ALA A 357 -6.74 -10.69 -16.03
N SER A 358 -8.01 -10.52 -16.43
CA SER A 358 -9.10 -11.45 -16.15
C SER A 358 -8.85 -12.83 -16.77
N PHE A 359 -8.45 -12.92 -18.04
CA PHE A 359 -8.07 -14.21 -18.66
C PHE A 359 -6.88 -14.86 -17.94
N GLN A 360 -5.87 -14.09 -17.54
CA GLN A 360 -4.72 -14.62 -16.79
C GLN A 360 -5.16 -15.18 -15.44
N ARG A 361 -6.07 -14.49 -14.74
CA ARG A 361 -6.63 -14.91 -13.46
C ARG A 361 -7.42 -16.21 -13.59
N VAL A 362 -8.30 -16.32 -14.60
CA VAL A 362 -9.06 -17.55 -14.91
C VAL A 362 -8.13 -18.75 -15.07
N VAL A 363 -7.06 -18.57 -15.84
CA VAL A 363 -6.14 -19.65 -16.18
C VAL A 363 -5.24 -20.03 -15.00
N ASP A 364 -4.78 -19.07 -14.20
CA ASP A 364 -3.78 -19.33 -13.15
C ASP A 364 -4.37 -19.72 -11.79
N ASP A 365 -5.64 -19.44 -11.51
CA ASP A 365 -6.26 -19.69 -10.21
C ASP A 365 -7.02 -21.04 -10.18
N PRO A 366 -6.58 -22.03 -9.37
CA PRO A 366 -7.26 -23.32 -9.21
C PRO A 366 -8.74 -23.21 -8.82
N TYR A 367 -9.11 -22.19 -8.04
CA TYR A 367 -10.48 -21.96 -7.57
C TYR A 367 -11.42 -21.55 -8.72
N MET A 368 -10.91 -21.22 -9.90
CA MET A 368 -11.73 -20.92 -11.08
C MET A 368 -12.24 -22.18 -11.80
N THR A 369 -11.80 -23.38 -11.40
CA THR A 369 -12.25 -24.64 -12.02
C THR A 369 -13.73 -24.94 -11.71
N GLY A 370 -14.18 -24.70 -10.48
CA GLY A 370 -15.58 -24.86 -10.10
C GLY A 370 -16.52 -23.90 -10.85
N PRO A 371 -16.26 -22.59 -10.85
CA PRO A 371 -16.97 -21.62 -11.66
C PRO A 371 -16.94 -21.93 -13.17
N ALA A 372 -15.82 -22.41 -13.71
CA ALA A 372 -15.74 -22.83 -15.12
C ALA A 372 -16.73 -23.96 -15.43
N LEU A 373 -16.78 -25.01 -14.61
CA LEU A 373 -17.77 -26.08 -14.75
C LEU A 373 -19.21 -25.54 -14.68
N LEU A 374 -19.47 -24.66 -13.72
CA LEU A 374 -20.79 -24.07 -13.53
C LEU A 374 -21.21 -23.23 -14.74
N ILE A 375 -20.31 -22.39 -15.26
CA ILE A 375 -20.57 -21.57 -16.45
C ILE A 375 -20.85 -22.48 -17.65
N ALA A 376 -20.04 -23.52 -17.88
CA ALA A 376 -20.26 -24.44 -18.99
C ALA A 376 -21.66 -25.08 -18.91
N VAL A 377 -22.06 -25.59 -17.74
CA VAL A 377 -23.39 -26.18 -17.53
C VAL A 377 -24.52 -25.16 -17.71
N ILE A 378 -24.43 -23.99 -17.06
CA ILE A 378 -25.49 -22.97 -17.11
C ILE A 378 -25.65 -22.43 -18.54
N MET A 379 -24.55 -22.18 -19.25
CA MET A 379 -24.62 -21.63 -20.60
C MET A 379 -25.20 -22.64 -21.58
N THR A 380 -24.80 -23.92 -21.53
CA THR A 380 -25.41 -24.98 -22.35
C THR A 380 -26.92 -25.12 -22.10
N LEU A 381 -27.35 -25.10 -20.84
CA LEU A 381 -28.77 -25.13 -20.48
C LEU A 381 -29.53 -23.90 -20.99
N SER A 382 -28.95 -22.71 -20.81
CA SER A 382 -29.56 -21.43 -21.24
C SER A 382 -29.75 -21.40 -22.76
N THR A 383 -28.74 -21.79 -23.54
CA THR A 383 -28.83 -21.83 -25.00
C THR A 383 -29.87 -22.84 -25.48
N THR A 384 -30.02 -23.99 -24.82
CA THR A 384 -31.06 -24.98 -25.12
C THR A 384 -32.46 -24.37 -24.99
N VAL A 385 -32.70 -23.61 -23.91
CA VAL A 385 -33.98 -22.95 -23.66
C VAL A 385 -34.24 -21.83 -24.67
N ILE A 386 -33.25 -20.96 -24.93
CA ILE A 386 -33.42 -19.77 -25.78
C ILE A 386 -33.62 -20.15 -27.25
N THR A 387 -32.94 -21.21 -27.72
CA THR A 387 -33.09 -21.70 -29.11
C THR A 387 -34.36 -22.51 -29.33
N GLY A 388 -35.20 -22.69 -28.30
CA GLY A 388 -36.45 -23.43 -28.39
C GLY A 388 -36.26 -24.94 -28.61
N ARG A 389 -35.06 -25.48 -28.34
CA ARG A 389 -34.83 -26.93 -28.36
C ARG A 389 -35.64 -27.57 -27.24
N ARG A 390 -36.24 -28.74 -27.52
CA ARG A 390 -36.90 -29.53 -26.47
C ARG A 390 -35.88 -29.84 -25.38
N PHE A 391 -36.30 -29.72 -24.13
CA PHE A 391 -35.48 -30.10 -22.99
C PHE A 391 -35.30 -31.62 -22.99
N ASP A 392 -34.16 -32.08 -23.53
CA ASP A 392 -33.79 -33.48 -23.62
C ASP A 392 -32.48 -33.68 -22.83
N PRO A 393 -32.53 -34.40 -21.68
CA PRO A 393 -31.34 -34.66 -20.87
C PRO A 393 -30.22 -35.39 -21.63
N VAL A 394 -30.55 -36.22 -22.61
CA VAL A 394 -29.56 -36.95 -23.43
C VAL A 394 -28.84 -35.97 -24.34
N LEU A 395 -29.58 -35.06 -24.98
CA LEU A 395 -29.01 -34.02 -25.84
C LEU A 395 -28.11 -33.07 -25.04
N ILE A 396 -28.57 -32.61 -23.88
CA ILE A 396 -27.79 -31.73 -22.99
C ILE A 396 -26.51 -32.44 -22.49
N GLY A 397 -26.63 -33.71 -22.10
CA GLY A 397 -25.49 -34.52 -21.69
C GLY A 397 -24.48 -34.71 -22.83
N SER A 398 -24.96 -34.91 -24.05
CA SER A 398 -24.13 -34.96 -25.27
C SER A 398 -23.42 -33.64 -25.52
N ASP A 399 -24.12 -32.51 -25.47
CA ASP A 399 -23.52 -31.17 -25.70
C ASP A 399 -22.40 -30.88 -24.68
N LEU A 400 -22.62 -31.22 -23.40
CA LEU A 400 -21.58 -31.08 -22.38
C LEU A 400 -20.39 -32.02 -22.65
N LEU A 401 -20.64 -33.29 -22.99
CA LEU A 401 -19.57 -34.23 -23.33
C LEU A 401 -18.71 -33.72 -24.50
N PHE A 402 -19.35 -33.25 -25.57
CA PHE A 402 -18.65 -32.67 -26.72
C PHE A 402 -17.91 -31.39 -26.37
N PHE A 403 -18.37 -30.61 -25.39
CA PHE A 403 -17.62 -29.46 -24.88
C PHE A 403 -16.29 -29.88 -24.22
N PHE A 404 -16.30 -30.91 -23.36
CA PHE A 404 -15.06 -31.44 -22.75
C PHE A 404 -14.10 -32.02 -23.79
N ILE A 405 -14.63 -32.72 -24.79
CA ILE A 405 -13.85 -33.24 -25.93
C ILE A 405 -13.27 -32.08 -26.73
N GLY A 406 -14.07 -31.07 -27.07
CA GLY A 406 -13.63 -29.86 -27.76
C GLY A 406 -12.51 -29.15 -27.00
N ALA A 407 -12.62 -29.04 -25.68
CA ALA A 407 -11.55 -28.51 -24.84
C ALA A 407 -10.26 -29.35 -24.91
N ALA A 408 -10.37 -30.67 -25.01
CA ALA A 408 -9.22 -31.55 -25.15
C ALA A 408 -8.53 -31.38 -26.51
N VAL A 409 -9.34 -31.22 -27.56
CA VAL A 409 -8.87 -30.96 -28.93
C VAL A 409 -8.14 -29.62 -29.00
N VAL A 410 -8.71 -28.55 -28.45
CA VAL A 410 -8.07 -27.22 -28.39
C VAL A 410 -6.80 -27.26 -27.54
N PHE A 411 -6.82 -27.97 -26.41
CA PHE A 411 -5.63 -28.19 -25.60
C PHE A 411 -4.52 -28.89 -26.38
N ALA A 412 -4.84 -29.98 -27.08
CA ALA A 412 -3.87 -30.72 -27.89
C ALA A 412 -3.28 -29.82 -28.99
N ALA A 413 -4.12 -29.03 -29.68
CA ALA A 413 -3.69 -28.07 -30.69
C ALA A 413 -2.74 -27.01 -30.13
N GLY A 414 -3.12 -26.35 -29.02
CA GLY A 414 -2.30 -25.34 -28.36
C GLY A 414 -1.00 -25.91 -27.82
N TRP A 415 -1.06 -27.12 -27.24
CA TRP A 415 0.11 -27.82 -26.72
C TRP A 415 1.06 -28.25 -27.83
N LEU A 416 0.57 -28.70 -28.99
CA LEU A 416 1.43 -29.01 -30.13
C LEU A 416 2.22 -27.79 -30.61
N LEU A 417 1.64 -26.59 -30.51
CA LEU A 417 2.26 -25.34 -30.95
C LEU A 417 3.29 -24.78 -29.98
N THR A 418 3.02 -24.84 -28.67
CA THR A 418 3.86 -24.16 -27.67
C THR A 418 4.58 -25.10 -26.72
N LYS A 419 4.15 -26.37 -26.64
CA LYS A 419 4.56 -27.33 -25.62
C LYS A 419 4.33 -26.82 -24.19
N ARG A 420 3.37 -25.90 -24.03
CA ARG A 420 2.98 -25.28 -22.76
C ARG A 420 1.47 -25.37 -22.55
N GLY A 421 1.02 -25.09 -21.32
CA GLY A 421 -0.38 -25.17 -20.91
C GLY A 421 -0.76 -26.55 -20.38
N THR A 422 -1.92 -26.62 -19.73
CA THR A 422 -2.52 -27.86 -19.22
C THR A 422 -3.98 -27.92 -19.67
N TYR A 423 -4.55 -29.13 -19.71
CA TYR A 423 -5.96 -29.31 -20.05
C TYR A 423 -6.86 -28.43 -19.19
N THR A 424 -6.65 -28.41 -17.86
CA THR A 424 -7.47 -27.62 -16.94
C THR A 424 -7.41 -26.11 -17.22
N ARG A 425 -6.21 -25.59 -17.54
CA ARG A 425 -6.02 -24.18 -17.93
C ARG A 425 -6.84 -23.83 -19.17
N THR A 426 -6.78 -24.69 -20.19
CA THR A 426 -7.53 -24.53 -21.44
C THR A 426 -9.04 -24.67 -21.20
N PHE A 427 -9.46 -25.65 -20.42
CA PHE A 427 -10.86 -25.87 -20.04
C PHE A 427 -11.46 -24.64 -19.34
N ARG A 428 -10.76 -24.04 -18.36
CA ARG A 428 -11.22 -22.81 -17.70
C ARG A 428 -11.36 -21.66 -18.67
N ALA A 429 -10.36 -21.44 -19.52
CA ALA A 429 -10.39 -20.38 -20.51
C ALA A 429 -11.58 -20.50 -21.47
N LEU A 430 -11.84 -21.71 -21.97
CA LEU A 430 -12.97 -21.99 -22.86
C LEU A 430 -14.30 -21.83 -22.14
N SER A 431 -14.42 -22.31 -20.91
CA SER A 431 -15.66 -22.22 -20.13
C SER A 431 -16.00 -20.78 -19.80
N PHE A 432 -15.02 -19.96 -19.39
CA PHE A 432 -15.24 -18.53 -19.18
C PHE A 432 -15.52 -17.79 -20.50
N ALA A 433 -15.02 -18.27 -21.64
CA ALA A 433 -15.41 -17.72 -22.94
C ALA A 433 -16.89 -17.99 -23.28
N GLN A 434 -17.48 -19.10 -22.82
CA GLN A 434 -18.92 -19.39 -22.95
C GLN A 434 -19.79 -18.36 -22.22
N PHE A 435 -19.24 -17.60 -21.27
CA PHE A 435 -19.99 -16.56 -20.56
C PHE A 435 -20.56 -15.49 -21.51
N VAL A 436 -20.04 -15.36 -22.74
CA VAL A 436 -20.63 -14.52 -23.80
C VAL A 436 -22.10 -14.84 -24.07
N TYR A 437 -22.51 -16.11 -23.90
CA TYR A 437 -23.89 -16.54 -24.13
C TYR A 437 -24.89 -16.01 -23.10
N VAL A 438 -24.43 -15.37 -22.03
CA VAL A 438 -25.31 -14.58 -21.16
C VAL A 438 -26.07 -13.50 -21.96
N LEU A 439 -25.49 -13.03 -23.07
CA LEU A 439 -26.11 -12.03 -23.95
C LEU A 439 -27.23 -12.62 -24.84
N GLU A 440 -27.40 -13.95 -24.90
CA GLU A 440 -28.44 -14.59 -25.71
C GLU A 440 -29.85 -14.18 -25.27
N MET A 441 -30.04 -13.73 -24.01
CA MET A 441 -31.32 -13.18 -23.56
C MET A 441 -31.80 -11.99 -24.42
N PHE A 442 -30.87 -11.25 -25.04
CA PHE A 442 -31.18 -10.13 -25.93
C PHE A 442 -31.50 -10.56 -27.37
N VAL A 443 -31.26 -11.83 -27.74
CA VAL A 443 -31.61 -12.36 -29.06
C VAL A 443 -33.11 -12.40 -29.28
N LEU A 444 -33.90 -12.55 -28.20
CA LEU A 444 -35.36 -12.56 -28.24
C LEU A 444 -35.97 -11.20 -28.63
N LEU A 445 -35.18 -10.13 -28.70
CA LEU A 445 -35.64 -8.80 -29.09
C LEU A 445 -35.78 -8.70 -30.62
N PRO A 446 -37.00 -8.57 -31.18
CA PRO A 446 -37.26 -8.73 -32.62
C PRO A 446 -36.47 -7.78 -33.53
N ARG A 447 -36.07 -6.61 -33.01
CA ARG A 447 -35.38 -5.56 -33.80
C ARG A 447 -33.88 -5.73 -33.86
N ILE A 448 -33.27 -6.40 -32.87
CA ILE A 448 -31.81 -6.46 -32.73
C ILE A 448 -31.27 -7.89 -32.63
N GLY A 449 -32.14 -8.92 -32.56
CA GLY A 449 -31.72 -10.29 -32.32
C GLY A 449 -30.63 -10.80 -33.26
N GLY A 450 -30.75 -10.53 -34.57
CA GLY A 450 -29.71 -10.91 -35.54
C GLY A 450 -28.38 -10.17 -35.33
N ALA A 451 -28.41 -8.90 -34.95
CA ALA A 451 -27.20 -8.13 -34.65
C ALA A 451 -26.54 -8.61 -33.34
N VAL A 452 -27.34 -8.95 -32.32
CA VAL A 452 -26.88 -9.55 -31.07
C VAL A 452 -26.21 -10.90 -31.34
N GLN A 453 -26.80 -11.74 -32.20
CA GLN A 453 -26.23 -13.04 -32.53
C GLN A 453 -24.88 -12.91 -33.26
N LEU A 454 -24.76 -11.97 -34.20
CA LEU A 454 -23.49 -11.66 -34.86
C LEU A 454 -22.44 -11.15 -33.86
N PHE A 455 -22.85 -10.31 -32.91
CA PHE A 455 -21.99 -9.79 -31.86
C PHE A 455 -21.50 -10.90 -30.92
N ILE A 456 -22.38 -11.80 -30.47
CA ILE A 456 -22.04 -12.96 -29.64
C ILE A 456 -21.03 -13.85 -30.36
N LEU A 457 -21.22 -14.10 -31.67
CA LEU A 457 -20.28 -14.89 -32.45
C LEU A 457 -18.89 -14.24 -32.51
N ALA A 458 -18.82 -12.94 -32.82
CA ALA A 458 -17.56 -12.21 -32.91
C ALA A 458 -16.85 -12.10 -31.56
N LEU A 459 -17.58 -11.74 -30.51
CA LEU A 459 -17.03 -11.62 -29.16
C LEU A 459 -16.62 -12.98 -28.59
N GLY A 460 -17.45 -14.02 -28.77
CA GLY A 460 -17.14 -15.38 -28.35
C GLY A 460 -15.88 -15.93 -29.03
N PHE A 461 -15.68 -15.61 -30.31
CA PHE A 461 -14.43 -15.91 -31.01
C PHE A 461 -13.23 -15.21 -30.37
N LEU A 462 -13.32 -13.90 -30.10
CA LEU A 462 -12.25 -13.13 -29.47
C LEU A 462 -11.92 -13.61 -28.05
N MET A 463 -12.95 -13.89 -27.24
CA MET A 463 -12.80 -14.43 -25.88
C MET A 463 -12.14 -15.81 -25.89
N THR A 464 -12.59 -16.69 -26.79
CA THR A 464 -11.99 -18.02 -26.98
C THR A 464 -10.52 -17.90 -27.39
N TRP A 465 -10.24 -17.03 -28.37
CA TRP A 465 -8.89 -16.82 -28.87
C TRP A 465 -7.96 -16.28 -27.78
N LEU A 466 -8.35 -15.22 -27.09
CA LEU A 466 -7.56 -14.59 -26.03
C LEU A 466 -7.38 -15.55 -24.84
N GLY A 467 -8.44 -16.28 -24.47
CA GLY A 467 -8.40 -17.29 -23.42
C GLY A 467 -7.43 -18.43 -23.73
N VAL A 468 -7.52 -19.03 -24.92
CA VAL A 468 -6.62 -20.12 -25.36
C VAL A 468 -5.17 -19.62 -25.49
N ALA A 469 -4.97 -18.43 -26.05
CA ALA A 469 -3.64 -17.83 -26.12
C ALA A 469 -3.02 -17.65 -24.73
N THR A 470 -3.84 -17.25 -23.75
CA THR A 470 -3.42 -17.09 -22.36
C THR A 470 -3.15 -18.44 -21.69
N ALA A 471 -4.00 -19.45 -21.91
CA ALA A 471 -3.84 -20.80 -21.37
C ALA A 471 -2.52 -21.47 -21.77
N HIS A 472 -2.07 -21.21 -23.00
CA HIS A 472 -0.88 -21.78 -23.60
C HIS A 472 0.33 -20.83 -23.68
N GLU A 473 0.24 -19.66 -23.02
CA GLU A 473 1.29 -18.63 -22.98
C GLU A 473 1.81 -18.16 -24.35
N VAL A 474 0.91 -18.10 -25.34
CA VAL A 474 1.27 -17.79 -26.72
C VAL A 474 1.45 -16.28 -26.89
N ARG A 475 2.53 -15.86 -27.58
CA ARG A 475 2.84 -14.45 -27.87
C ARG A 475 3.25 -14.26 -29.33
N GLY A 476 3.05 -13.05 -29.85
CA GLY A 476 3.49 -12.65 -31.19
C GLY A 476 2.74 -13.39 -32.32
N TRP A 477 3.43 -13.63 -33.44
CA TRP A 477 2.85 -14.25 -34.65
C TRP A 477 2.21 -15.62 -34.41
N ARG A 478 2.70 -16.38 -33.41
CA ARG A 478 2.12 -17.68 -33.04
C ARG A 478 0.71 -17.55 -32.48
N ALA A 479 0.39 -16.44 -31.82
CA ALA A 479 -0.96 -16.19 -31.33
C ALA A 479 -1.93 -15.96 -32.50
N ALA A 480 -1.49 -15.37 -33.60
CA ALA A 480 -2.30 -15.15 -34.80
C ALA A 480 -2.64 -16.45 -35.56
N LEU A 481 -1.84 -17.51 -35.40
CA LEU A 481 -2.09 -18.81 -36.01
C LEU A 481 -3.05 -19.70 -35.21
N LEU A 482 -3.30 -19.39 -33.94
CA LEU A 482 -4.15 -20.22 -33.07
C LEU A 482 -5.55 -20.46 -33.64
N PRO A 483 -6.28 -19.45 -34.16
CA PRO A 483 -7.62 -19.70 -34.72
C PRO A 483 -7.60 -20.61 -35.94
N ILE A 484 -6.61 -20.44 -36.82
CA ILE A 484 -6.44 -21.26 -38.04
C ILE A 484 -6.18 -22.72 -37.65
N ILE A 485 -5.30 -22.93 -36.67
CA ILE A 485 -4.91 -24.28 -36.24
C ILE A 485 -6.03 -24.94 -35.45
N ALA A 486 -6.72 -24.21 -34.56
CA ALA A 486 -7.91 -24.71 -33.88
C ALA A 486 -9.00 -25.13 -34.89
N PHE A 487 -9.22 -24.34 -35.94
CA PHE A 487 -10.15 -24.67 -37.01
C PHE A 487 -9.75 -25.93 -37.79
N LEU A 488 -8.47 -26.03 -38.20
CA LEU A 488 -7.95 -27.23 -38.87
C LEU A 488 -8.08 -28.49 -38.01
N VAL A 489 -7.72 -28.38 -36.73
CA VAL A 489 -7.81 -29.51 -35.79
C VAL A 489 -9.28 -29.88 -35.55
N LEU A 490 -10.19 -28.91 -35.47
CA LEU A 490 -11.63 -29.17 -35.34
C LEU A 490 -12.20 -29.88 -36.58
N ILE A 491 -11.82 -29.47 -37.79
CA ILE A 491 -12.19 -30.16 -39.03
C ILE A 491 -11.68 -31.61 -39.03
N VAL A 492 -10.39 -31.81 -38.74
CA VAL A 492 -9.79 -33.15 -38.70
C VAL A 492 -10.44 -34.02 -37.61
N ALA A 493 -10.68 -33.47 -36.43
CA ALA A 493 -11.33 -34.18 -35.33
C ALA A 493 -12.78 -34.55 -35.64
N SER A 494 -13.57 -33.61 -36.16
CA SER A 494 -14.97 -33.87 -36.58
C SER A 494 -15.07 -34.86 -37.73
N THR A 495 -14.14 -34.80 -38.70
CA THR A 495 -14.05 -35.78 -39.78
C THR A 495 -13.67 -37.17 -39.24
N ALA A 496 -12.69 -37.25 -38.32
CA ALA A 496 -12.29 -38.51 -37.70
C ALA A 496 -13.42 -39.11 -36.85
N VAL A 497 -14.12 -38.30 -36.07
CA VAL A 497 -15.29 -38.73 -35.29
C VAL A 497 -16.42 -39.19 -36.20
N GLY A 498 -16.72 -38.43 -37.27
CA GLY A 498 -17.71 -38.82 -38.26
C GLY A 498 -17.38 -40.15 -38.96
N LEU A 499 -16.10 -40.38 -39.29
CA LEU A 499 -15.62 -41.64 -39.85
C LEU A 499 -15.72 -42.81 -38.85
N LEU A 500 -15.42 -42.56 -37.57
CA LEU A 500 -15.58 -43.57 -36.51
C LEU A 500 -17.05 -43.94 -36.29
N PHE A 501 -17.97 -42.98 -36.29
CA PHE A 501 -19.40 -43.25 -36.20
C PHE A 501 -19.96 -43.95 -37.45
N ALA A 502 -19.53 -43.55 -38.65
CA ALA A 502 -19.90 -44.23 -39.89
C ALA A 502 -19.38 -45.68 -39.91
N GLY A 503 -18.14 -45.92 -39.46
CA GLY A 503 -17.58 -47.26 -39.31
C GLY A 503 -18.30 -48.12 -38.26
N ALA A 504 -18.70 -47.52 -37.13
CA ALA A 504 -19.50 -48.18 -36.11
C ALA A 504 -20.90 -48.58 -36.63
N GLY A 505 -21.55 -47.71 -37.43
CA GLY A 505 -22.81 -48.03 -38.10
C GLY A 505 -22.69 -49.25 -39.03
N TYR A 506 -21.67 -49.27 -39.89
CA TYR A 506 -21.38 -50.43 -40.74
C TYR A 506 -21.12 -51.73 -39.97
N THR A 507 -20.56 -51.65 -38.77
CA THR A 507 -20.26 -52.82 -37.92
C THR A 507 -21.51 -53.37 -37.23
N VAL A 508 -22.53 -52.53 -37.01
CA VAL A 508 -23.83 -52.91 -36.43
C VAL A 508 -24.80 -53.40 -37.52
N ASP A 509 -24.76 -52.81 -38.71
CA ASP A 509 -25.63 -53.18 -39.84
C ASP A 509 -25.22 -54.51 -40.49
N ALA A 510 -23.92 -54.85 -40.47
CA ALA A 510 -23.41 -56.10 -41.06
C ALA A 510 -24.04 -57.38 -40.45
N PRO A 511 -24.14 -57.56 -39.12
CA PRO A 511 -24.83 -58.72 -38.55
C PRO A 511 -26.36 -58.66 -38.65
N LEU A 512 -26.98 -57.48 -38.78
CA LEU A 512 -28.43 -57.34 -38.94
C LEU A 512 -28.91 -57.72 -40.36
N GLY A 513 -28.09 -57.42 -41.38
CA GLY A 513 -28.32 -57.87 -42.76
C GLY A 513 -28.26 -59.40 -42.92
N ASP A 514 -27.36 -60.07 -42.20
CA ASP A 514 -27.21 -61.54 -42.25
C ASP A 514 -28.34 -62.30 -41.53
N VAL A 515 -29.10 -61.65 -40.63
CA VAL A 515 -30.25 -62.25 -39.92
C VAL A 515 -31.59 -61.88 -40.60
N GLY A 516 -31.56 -61.23 -41.76
CA GLY A 516 -32.75 -60.92 -42.55
C GLY A 516 -33.64 -59.83 -41.94
N ILE A 517 -33.10 -59.03 -41.03
CA ILE A 517 -33.78 -57.84 -40.48
C ILE A 517 -32.97 -56.62 -40.95
N ALA A 518 -33.18 -56.22 -42.20
CA ALA A 518 -32.87 -54.88 -42.65
C ALA A 518 -34.18 -54.04 -42.59
N PRO A 519 -34.09 -52.74 -42.28
CA PRO A 519 -35.23 -51.90 -41.89
C PRO A 519 -36.37 -51.80 -42.91
#